data_AF-A0A7C2WHV2-F1
#
_entry.id   AF-A0A7C2WHV2-F1
#
_cell.length_a   1.000
_cell.length_b   1.000
_cell.length_c   1.000
_cell.angle_alpha   90.00
_cell.angle_beta   90.00
_cell.angle_gamma   90.00
#
_symmetry.space_group_name_H-M   'P 1'
#
loop_
_entity.id
_entity.type
_entity.pdbx_description
1 polymer ?
#
loop_
_entity_poly.entity_id
_entity_poly.type
_entity_poly.pdbx_seq_one_letter_code
_entity_poly.pdbx_strand_id
1 'polypeptide(L)'
;MALDSLVREGAWVLDCAGMVRRRWEPHALRFAQWVFEDLERVPPRFERLLALCRTWADDLVRELPPHVIVACTHGLNRSALVAGIILRELGVPGEEAMRRIRAARPGALNNRTFEALLLSSL
;
A
#
# COMPACT_ATOMS: atom_id res chain seq x y z
N MET A 1 8.35 1.13 17.02
CA MET A 1 9.62 1.85 17.25
C MET A 1 10.24 2.32 15.93
N ALA A 2 10.52 1.45 14.96
CA ALA A 2 11.06 1.90 13.66
C ALA A 2 10.08 2.76 12.83
N LEU A 3 8.84 2.30 12.60
CA LEU A 3 7.88 3.02 11.75
C LEU A 3 7.45 4.38 12.32
N ASP A 4 7.36 4.53 13.65
CA ASP A 4 6.99 5.80 14.27
C ASP A 4 8.03 6.90 14.02
N SER A 5 9.31 6.53 13.95
CA SER A 5 10.40 7.45 13.59
C SER A 5 10.24 7.91 12.15
N LEU A 6 10.06 6.97 11.22
CA LEU A 6 9.87 7.27 9.80
C LEU A 6 8.66 8.19 9.56
N VAL A 7 7.57 7.97 10.29
CA VAL A 7 6.40 8.86 10.23
C VAL A 7 6.77 10.28 10.67
N ARG A 8 7.49 10.43 11.79
CA ARG A 8 7.95 11.73 12.28
C ARG A 8 9.00 12.39 11.38
N GLU A 9 9.74 11.60 10.62
CA GLU A 9 10.72 12.05 9.61
C GLU A 9 10.04 12.48 8.28
N GLY A 10 8.71 12.44 8.20
CA GLY A 10 7.95 12.95 7.06
C GLY A 10 7.43 11.87 6.11
N ALA A 11 7.11 10.67 6.61
CA ALA A 11 6.53 9.64 5.75
C ALA A 11 5.14 10.04 5.21
N TRP A 12 4.83 9.53 4.02
CA TRP A 12 3.46 9.41 3.54
C TRP A 12 2.86 8.10 4.04
N VAL A 13 1.61 8.13 4.48
CA VAL A 13 0.96 7.00 5.14
C VAL A 13 -0.38 6.68 4.49
N LEU A 14 -0.54 5.46 4.01
CA LEU A 14 -1.81 4.90 3.53
C LEU A 14 -2.29 3.79 4.47
N ASP A 15 -3.36 4.06 5.21
CA ASP A 15 -3.96 3.14 6.19
C ASP A 15 -5.10 2.31 5.59
N CYS A 16 -4.85 1.02 5.37
CA CYS A 16 -5.81 0.08 4.81
C CYS A 16 -6.69 -0.62 5.85
N ALA A 17 -6.43 -0.43 7.16
CA ALA A 17 -7.14 -1.14 8.24
C ALA A 17 -7.89 -0.20 9.20
N GLY A 18 -7.64 1.10 9.13
CA GLY A 18 -8.30 2.08 9.98
C GLY A 18 -7.70 2.18 11.38
N MET A 19 -6.52 1.60 11.60
CA MET A 19 -5.99 1.38 12.95
C MET A 19 -4.89 2.36 13.34
N VAL A 20 -4.27 3.03 12.37
CA VAL A 20 -3.08 3.87 12.63
C VAL A 20 -3.38 5.36 12.57
N ARG A 21 -4.59 5.76 12.17
CA ARG A 21 -4.99 7.16 12.03
C ARG A 21 -4.64 8.03 13.25
N ARG A 22 -5.16 7.70 14.43
CA ARG A 22 -4.90 8.47 15.66
C ARG A 22 -3.41 8.55 16.01
N ARG A 23 -2.63 7.55 15.62
CA ARG A 23 -1.21 7.41 15.95
C ARG A 23 -0.31 8.18 14.98
N TRP A 24 -0.65 8.19 13.68
CA TRP A 24 0.26 8.62 12.61
C TRP A 24 -0.25 9.81 11.79
N GLU A 25 -1.56 10.04 11.66
CA GLU A 25 -2.09 11.18 10.90
C GLU A 25 -1.55 12.54 11.38
N PRO A 26 -1.40 12.82 12.70
CA PRO A 26 -0.86 14.11 13.16
C PRO A 26 0.63 14.35 12.85
N HIS A 27 1.35 13.32 12.39
CA HIS A 27 2.81 13.34 12.22
C HIS A 27 3.24 13.04 10.79
N ALA A 28 2.42 12.35 10.01
CA ALA A 28 2.70 12.04 8.62
C ALA A 28 2.68 13.31 7.77
N LEU A 29 3.59 13.41 6.80
CA LEU A 29 3.59 14.50 5.82
C LEU A 29 2.33 14.45 4.94
N ARG A 30 1.84 13.25 4.66
CA ARG A 30 0.56 12.99 3.99
C ARG A 30 -0.08 11.75 4.57
N PHE A 31 -1.39 11.80 4.79
CA PHE A 31 -2.15 10.67 5.31
C PHE A 31 -3.39 10.42 4.44
N ALA A 32 -3.62 9.17 4.07
CA ALA A 32 -4.90 8.71 3.53
C ALA A 32 -5.33 7.41 4.22
N GLN A 33 -6.63 7.18 4.22
CA GLN A 33 -7.22 5.96 4.75
C GLN A 33 -8.18 5.37 3.72
N TRP A 34 -8.01 4.08 3.43
CA TRP A 34 -8.91 3.32 2.58
C TRP A 34 -9.13 1.94 3.20
N VAL A 35 -10.15 1.82 4.05
CA VAL A 35 -10.40 0.57 4.76
C VAL A 35 -11.13 -0.42 3.85
N PHE A 36 -10.55 -1.61 3.71
CA PHE A 36 -11.20 -2.74 3.07
C PHE A 36 -10.86 -4.05 3.80
N GLU A 37 -11.68 -5.06 3.56
CA GLU A 37 -11.57 -6.37 4.21
C GLU A 37 -10.46 -7.20 3.57
N ASP A 38 -9.87 -8.10 4.37
CA ASP A 38 -8.90 -9.09 3.93
C ASP A 38 -9.61 -10.40 3.65
N LEU A 39 -10.37 -10.43 2.57
CA LEU A 39 -11.15 -11.60 2.14
C LEU A 39 -10.73 -12.01 0.72
N GLU A 40 -10.94 -13.28 0.40
CA GLU A 40 -10.73 -13.83 -0.95
C GLU A 40 -11.82 -13.36 -1.91
N ARG A 41 -11.88 -12.04 -2.14
CA ARG A 41 -12.78 -11.36 -3.09
C ARG A 41 -12.21 -10.01 -3.48
N VAL A 42 -12.65 -9.50 -4.63
CA VAL A 42 -12.28 -8.15 -5.08
C VAL A 42 -12.73 -7.12 -4.03
N PRO A 43 -11.84 -6.21 -3.59
CA PRO A 43 -12.22 -5.17 -2.65
C PRO A 43 -13.41 -4.34 -3.15
N PRO A 44 -14.39 -3.99 -2.29
CA PRO A 44 -15.46 -3.10 -2.70
C PRO A 44 -14.91 -1.78 -3.26
N ARG A 45 -15.49 -1.31 -4.37
CA ARG A 45 -15.06 -0.09 -5.08
C ARG A 45 -13.57 -0.11 -5.48
N PHE A 46 -13.08 -1.27 -5.94
CA PHE A 46 -11.68 -1.46 -6.34
C PHE A 46 -11.16 -0.39 -7.32
N GLU A 47 -11.97 0.04 -8.29
CA GLU A 47 -11.60 1.12 -9.21
C GLU A 47 -11.19 2.42 -8.52
N ARG A 48 -11.81 2.75 -7.38
CA ARG A 48 -11.43 3.92 -6.58
C ARG A 48 -10.12 3.71 -5.84
N LEU A 49 -9.83 2.47 -5.42
CA LEU A 49 -8.54 2.12 -4.84
C LEU A 49 -7.43 2.22 -5.90
N LEU A 50 -7.69 1.76 -7.13
CA LEU A 50 -6.77 1.93 -8.26
C LEU A 50 -6.50 3.41 -8.55
N ALA A 51 -7.55 4.23 -8.66
CA ALA A 51 -7.41 5.67 -8.87
C ALA A 51 -6.61 6.36 -7.76
N LEU A 52 -6.82 5.96 -6.49
CA LEU A 52 -6.03 6.43 -5.36
C LEU A 52 -4.55 6.05 -5.53
N CYS A 53 -4.25 4.78 -5.84
CA CYS A 53 -2.88 4.31 -6.01
C CYS A 53 -2.16 4.98 -7.18
N ARG A 54 -2.85 5.21 -8.30
CA ARG A 54 -2.31 5.95 -9.46
C ARG A 54 -1.95 7.38 -9.08
N THR A 55 -2.88 8.08 -8.44
CA THR A 55 -2.65 9.46 -7.96
C THR A 55 -1.43 9.50 -7.03
N TRP A 56 -1.34 8.52 -6.11
CA TRP A 56 -0.20 8.40 -5.21
C TRP A 56 1.10 8.14 -5.95
N ALA A 57 1.14 7.22 -6.92
CA ALA A 57 2.34 6.96 -7.71
C ALA A 57 2.80 8.23 -8.47
N ASP A 58 1.87 8.93 -9.12
CA ASP A 58 2.14 10.19 -9.82
C ASP A 58 2.71 11.25 -8.88
N ASP A 59 2.12 11.40 -7.70
CA ASP A 59 2.56 12.33 -6.66
C ASP A 59 3.94 11.93 -6.10
N LEU A 60 4.23 10.63 -5.92
CA LEU A 60 5.52 10.15 -5.42
C LEU A 60 6.67 10.51 -6.36
N VAL A 61 6.46 10.44 -7.67
CA VAL A 61 7.48 10.83 -8.66
C VAL A 61 7.75 12.33 -8.62
N ARG A 62 6.74 13.15 -8.30
CA ARG A 62 6.86 14.61 -8.23
C ARG A 62 7.49 15.11 -6.93
N GLU A 63 7.04 14.56 -5.81
CA GLU A 63 7.33 15.11 -4.47
C GLU A 63 8.44 14.37 -3.74
N LEU A 64 8.73 13.11 -4.09
CA LEU A 64 9.82 12.31 -3.54
C LEU A 64 9.91 12.36 -2.00
N PRO A 65 8.87 11.95 -1.26
CA PRO A 65 8.92 11.92 0.20
C PRO A 65 10.02 10.94 0.67
N PRO A 66 10.62 11.18 1.85
CA PRO A 66 11.70 10.33 2.36
C PRO A 66 11.23 8.87 2.57
N HIS A 67 9.97 8.68 2.95
CA HIS A 67 9.38 7.38 3.21
C HIS A 67 7.91 7.30 2.77
N VAL A 68 7.51 6.11 2.35
CA VAL A 68 6.10 5.75 2.09
C VAL A 68 5.77 4.51 2.92
N ILE A 69 4.69 4.58 3.68
CA ILE A 69 4.22 3.50 4.55
C ILE A 69 2.80 3.13 4.13
N VAL A 70 2.62 1.89 3.72
CA VAL A 70 1.31 1.29 3.50
C VAL A 70 1.04 0.31 4.63
N ALA A 71 0.02 0.56 5.44
CA ALA A 71 -0.24 -0.20 6.65
C ALA A 71 -1.59 -0.91 6.62
N CYS A 72 -1.63 -2.10 7.20
CA CYS A 72 -2.87 -2.80 7.54
C CYS A 72 -2.71 -3.46 8.92
N THR A 73 -3.49 -4.49 9.25
CA THR A 73 -3.37 -5.15 10.56
C THR A 73 -2.07 -5.94 10.74
N HIS A 74 -1.74 -6.83 9.80
CA HIS A 74 -0.60 -7.75 9.94
C HIS A 74 0.54 -7.48 8.95
N GLY A 75 0.34 -6.52 8.04
CA GLY A 75 1.30 -6.20 6.98
C GLY A 75 1.48 -7.31 5.94
N LEU A 76 0.44 -8.14 5.72
CA LEU A 76 0.53 -9.31 4.82
C LEU A 76 -0.20 -9.12 3.50
N ASN A 77 -1.51 -8.84 3.50
CA ASN A 77 -2.30 -8.85 2.26
C ASN A 77 -2.73 -7.46 1.81
N ARG A 78 -3.58 -6.76 2.57
CA ARG A 78 -4.12 -5.45 2.16
C ARG A 78 -3.04 -4.41 1.85
N SER A 79 -2.04 -4.30 2.72
CA SER A 79 -0.90 -3.38 2.50
C SER A 79 -0.02 -3.82 1.35
N ALA A 80 0.17 -5.14 1.16
CA ALA A 80 0.92 -5.69 0.05
C ALA A 80 0.24 -5.44 -1.29
N LEU A 81 -1.09 -5.62 -1.38
CA LEU A 81 -1.86 -5.31 -2.57
C LEU A 81 -1.69 -3.84 -2.97
N VAL A 82 -1.90 -2.92 -2.02
CA VAL A 82 -1.81 -1.47 -2.28
C VAL A 82 -0.39 -1.06 -2.63
N ALA A 83 0.63 -1.52 -1.90
CA ALA A 83 2.03 -1.26 -2.25
C ALA A 83 2.39 -1.82 -3.64
N GLY A 84 1.87 -3.00 -3.97
CA GLY A 84 2.06 -3.63 -5.28
C GLY A 84 1.42 -2.82 -6.41
N ILE A 85 0.20 -2.34 -6.23
CA ILE A 85 -0.48 -1.48 -7.21
C ILE A 85 0.32 -0.19 -7.41
N ILE A 86 0.76 0.47 -6.33
CA ILE A 86 1.59 1.69 -6.44
C ILE A 86 2.88 1.40 -7.21
N LEU A 87 3.59 0.29 -6.92
CA LEU A 87 4.78 -0.10 -7.67
C LEU A 87 4.49 -0.32 -9.16
N ARG A 88 3.33 -0.90 -9.50
CA ARG A 88 2.91 -1.09 -10.89
C ARG A 88 2.64 0.21 -11.61
N GLU A 89 1.96 1.15 -10.96
CA GLU A 89 1.74 2.49 -11.51
C GLU A 89 3.07 3.25 -11.68
N LEU A 90 4.10 2.93 -10.87
CA LEU A 90 5.48 3.39 -11.06
C LEU A 90 6.27 2.63 -12.15
N GLY A 91 5.61 1.74 -12.90
CA GLY A 91 6.20 1.00 -14.03
C GLY A 91 6.85 -0.34 -13.68
N VAL A 92 6.72 -0.83 -12.44
CA VAL A 92 7.24 -2.15 -12.06
C VAL A 92 6.26 -3.25 -12.50
N PRO A 93 6.68 -4.27 -13.27
CA PRO A 93 5.79 -5.38 -13.63
C PRO A 93 5.18 -6.06 -12.39
N GLY A 94 3.93 -6.52 -12.49
CA GLY A 94 3.20 -7.10 -11.34
C GLY A 94 3.93 -8.27 -10.67
N GLU A 95 4.53 -9.15 -11.47
CA GLU A 95 5.36 -10.28 -11.00
C GLU A 95 6.58 -9.82 -10.22
N GLU A 96 7.25 -8.76 -10.70
CA GLU A 96 8.41 -8.16 -10.05
C GLU A 96 8.01 -7.43 -8.77
N ALA A 97 6.88 -6.73 -8.76
CA ALA A 97 6.32 -6.11 -7.56
C ALA A 97 6.01 -7.15 -6.49
N MET A 98 5.34 -8.24 -6.88
CA MET A 98 5.05 -9.38 -6.00
C MET A 98 6.33 -10.01 -5.43
N ARG A 99 7.35 -10.23 -6.28
CA ARG A 99 8.64 -10.79 -5.86
C ARG A 99 9.33 -9.90 -4.83
N ARG A 100 9.39 -8.58 -5.06
CA ARG A 100 9.98 -7.61 -4.12
C ARG A 100 9.22 -7.57 -2.80
N ILE A 101 7.89 -7.59 -2.83
CA ILE A 101 7.04 -7.61 -1.64
C ILE A 101 7.31 -8.87 -0.81
N ARG A 102 7.29 -10.05 -1.43
CA ARG A 102 7.53 -11.33 -0.74
C ARG A 102 8.96 -11.45 -0.22
N ALA A 103 9.94 -10.86 -0.89
CA ALA A 103 11.32 -10.77 -0.41
C ALA A 103 11.44 -9.86 0.81
N ALA A 104 10.80 -8.69 0.81
CA ALA A 104 10.80 -7.75 1.93
C ALA A 104 10.00 -8.25 3.13
N ARG A 105 8.93 -9.02 2.89
CA ARG A 105 8.05 -9.60 3.91
C ARG A 105 7.65 -11.02 3.50
N PRO A 106 8.41 -12.05 3.95
CA PRO A 106 8.08 -13.44 3.68
C PRO A 106 6.64 -13.79 4.07
N GLY A 107 5.91 -14.41 3.15
CA GLY A 107 4.49 -14.78 3.33
C GLY A 107 3.48 -13.67 3.04
N ALA A 108 3.92 -12.47 2.63
CA ALA A 108 3.01 -11.42 2.18
C ALA A 108 2.34 -11.76 0.83
N LEU A 109 1.18 -11.16 0.61
CA LEU A 109 0.32 -11.36 -0.55
C LEU A 109 0.00 -12.84 -0.78
N ASN A 110 -0.53 -13.51 0.25
CA ASN A 110 -0.98 -14.90 0.20
C ASN A 110 -2.50 -15.05 -0.05
N ASN A 111 -3.23 -13.93 -0.04
CA ASN A 111 -4.60 -13.84 -0.53
C ASN A 111 -4.59 -14.01 -2.06
N ARG A 112 -5.20 -15.09 -2.55
CA ARG A 112 -5.17 -15.50 -3.97
C ARG A 112 -5.85 -14.48 -4.87
N THR A 113 -6.91 -13.84 -4.38
CA THR A 113 -7.61 -12.81 -5.12
C THR A 113 -6.74 -11.57 -5.28
N PHE A 114 -6.03 -11.14 -4.23
CA PHE A 114 -5.15 -9.98 -4.30
C PHE A 114 -3.88 -10.26 -5.12
N GLU A 115 -3.36 -11.48 -5.07
CA GLU A 115 -2.32 -11.94 -5.98
C GLU A 115 -2.80 -11.85 -7.44
N ALA A 116 -3.97 -12.40 -7.77
CA ALA A 116 -4.52 -12.33 -9.12
C ALA A 116 -4.74 -10.90 -9.60
N LEU A 117 -5.27 -10.02 -8.75
CA LEU A 117 -5.43 -8.59 -9.08
C LEU A 117 -4.09 -7.88 -9.33
N LEU A 118 -3.04 -8.26 -8.58
CA LEU A 118 -1.71 -7.68 -8.79
C LEU A 118 -1.03 -8.21 -10.06
N LEU A 119 -1.40 -9.40 -10.54
CA LEU A 119 -0.83 -10.01 -11.75
C LEU A 119 -1.62 -9.71 -13.03
N SER A 120 -2.91 -9.37 -12.93
CA SER A 120 -3.73 -9.01 -14.10
C SER A 120 -3.32 -7.65 -14.68
N SER A 121 -3.48 -7.43 -15.98
CA SER A 121 -3.44 -6.07 -16.53
C SER A 121 -4.50 -5.21 -15.83
N LEU A 122 -4.09 -4.08 -15.25
CA LEU A 122 -4.95 -3.10 -14.58
C LEU A 122 -5.41 -2.04 -15.59
#